data_AF-A0A975W1F1-F1
#
_entry.id   AF-A0A975W1F1-F1
#
_cell.length_a   1.000
_cell.length_b   1.000
_cell.length_c   1.000
_cell.angle_alpha   90.00
_cell.angle_beta   90.00
_cell.angle_gamma   90.00
#
_symmetry.space_group_name_H-M   'P 1'
#
loop_
_entity.id
_entity.type
_entity.pdbx_description
1 polymer ?
#
loop_
_entity_poly.entity_id
_entity_poly.type
_entity_poly.pdbx_seq_one_letter_code
_entity_poly.pdbx_strand_id
1 'polypeptide(L)'
;MKKNLAVHAPEKPQFVMPPGEEPIFIERQLVEQLVCLKRTAIHRLTRRGEFPRGIKISGTVGKTGGKVVWIKQEIQFWVRQQIDDKRSELGQYIDNMARLGEHV
;
A
#
# COMPACT_ATOMS: atom_id res chain seq x y z
N MET A 1 11.77 5.25 -39.20
CA MET A 1 11.76 5.72 -37.79
C MET A 1 10.77 4.87 -37.01
N LYS A 2 11.25 3.99 -36.12
CA LYS A 2 10.40 3.09 -35.32
C LYS A 2 9.72 3.93 -34.23
N LYS A 3 8.39 4.00 -34.23
CA LYS A 3 7.61 4.64 -33.17
C LYS A 3 7.70 3.74 -31.93
N ASN A 4 8.38 4.20 -30.88
CA ASN A 4 8.38 3.53 -29.59
C ASN A 4 6.97 3.64 -29.01
N LEU A 5 6.19 2.56 -29.08
CA LEU A 5 5.01 2.36 -28.25
C LEU A 5 5.53 2.26 -26.80
N ALA A 6 5.49 3.37 -26.06
CA ALA A 6 5.58 3.31 -24.62
C ALA A 6 4.33 2.56 -24.14
N VAL A 7 4.50 1.27 -23.84
CA VAL A 7 3.51 0.49 -23.11
C VAL A 7 3.37 1.19 -21.75
N HIS A 8 2.32 2.00 -21.61
CA HIS A 8 1.95 2.61 -20.33
C HIS A 8 1.70 1.46 -19.35
N ALA A 9 2.67 1.21 -18.47
CA ALA A 9 2.43 0.38 -17.31
C ALA A 9 1.25 1.00 -16.54
N PRO A 10 0.29 0.20 -16.04
CA PRO A 10 -0.78 0.74 -15.23
C PRO A 10 -0.16 1.47 -14.04
N GLU A 11 -0.39 2.77 -13.94
CA GLU A 11 0.07 3.56 -12.82
C GLU A 11 -0.56 2.98 -11.55
N LYS A 12 0.27 2.61 -10.57
CA LYS A 12 -0.23 2.14 -9.28
C LYS A 12 -1.16 3.23 -8.72
N PRO A 13 -2.34 2.87 -8.19
CA PRO A 13 -3.25 3.87 -7.66
C PRO A 13 -2.53 4.62 -6.53
N GLN A 14 -2.34 5.92 -6.71
CA GLN A 14 -1.69 6.77 -5.72
C GLN A 14 -2.75 7.25 -4.73
N PHE A 15 -2.42 7.20 -3.44
CA PHE A 15 -3.25 7.86 -2.44
C PHE A 15 -3.16 9.38 -2.63
N VAL A 16 -4.30 10.03 -2.78
CA VAL A 16 -4.41 11.49 -2.76
C VAL A 16 -5.26 11.85 -1.55
N MET A 17 -4.69 12.67 -0.66
CA MET A 17 -5.40 13.16 0.50
C MET A 17 -6.54 14.09 0.06
N PRO A 18 -7.78 13.90 0.54
CA PRO A 18 -8.87 14.79 0.20
C PRO A 18 -8.60 16.23 0.69
N PRO A 19 -9.07 17.26 -0.03
CA PRO A 19 -8.84 18.64 0.36
C PRO A 19 -9.51 18.95 1.70
N GLY A 20 -8.77 19.60 2.60
CA GLY A 20 -9.28 20.03 3.91
C GLY A 20 -9.12 19.01 5.05
N GLU A 21 -8.60 17.81 4.79
CA GLU A 21 -8.23 16.87 5.85
C GLU A 21 -6.77 17.04 6.29
N GLU A 22 -6.53 16.99 7.60
CA GLU A 22 -5.19 16.98 8.17
C GLU A 22 -4.61 15.56 8.20
N PRO A 23 -3.30 15.39 7.93
CA PRO A 23 -2.66 14.09 7.98
C PRO A 23 -2.59 13.59 9.43
N ILE A 24 -3.15 12.41 9.69
CA ILE A 24 -3.05 11.77 11.00
C ILE A 24 -1.80 10.91 11.01
N PHE A 25 -0.78 11.34 11.75
CA PHE A 25 0.46 10.58 11.90
C PHE A 25 0.30 9.45 12.89
N ILE A 26 0.72 8.25 12.50
CA ILE A 26 0.73 7.05 13.34
C ILE A 26 2.13 6.47 13.45
N GLU A 27 2.45 5.94 14.64
CA GLU A 27 3.73 5.28 14.90
C GLU A 27 3.74 3.84 14.36
N ARG A 28 4.96 3.30 14.21
CA ARG A 28 5.19 1.95 13.67
C ARG A 28 4.35 0.87 14.36
N GLN A 29 4.20 0.92 15.68
CA GLN A 29 3.48 -0.10 16.44
C GLN A 29 2.01 -0.21 16.00
N LEU A 30 1.35 0.93 15.79
CA LEU A 30 -0.03 0.96 15.30
C LEU A 30 -0.10 0.49 13.84
N VAL A 31 0.89 0.86 13.01
CA VAL A 31 0.98 0.33 11.64
C VAL A 31 1.05 -1.20 11.64
N GLU A 32 1.92 -1.80 12.46
CA GLU A 32 2.05 -3.26 12.60
C GLU A 32 0.73 -3.94 12.98
N GLN A 33 -0.06 -3.30 13.85
CA GLN A 33 -1.39 -3.79 14.23
C GLN A 33 -2.40 -3.68 13.08
N LEU A 34 -2.42 -2.56 12.36
CA LEU A 34 -3.39 -2.33 11.27
C LEU A 34 -3.18 -3.26 10.08
N VAL A 35 -1.91 -3.57 9.75
CA VAL A 35 -1.59 -4.37 8.56
C VAL A 35 -1.32 -5.84 8.88
N CYS A 36 -1.34 -6.23 10.16
CA CYS A 36 -1.00 -7.58 10.63
C CYS A 36 0.37 -8.08 10.14
N LEU A 37 1.33 -7.16 9.90
CA LEU A 37 2.69 -7.48 9.46
C LEU A 37 3.71 -7.11 10.53
N LYS A 38 4.74 -7.95 10.65
CA LYS A 38 5.91 -7.64 11.49
C LYS A 38 6.75 -6.53 10.84
N ARG A 39 7.45 -5.76 11.68
CA ARG A 39 8.41 -4.72 11.27
C ARG A 39 9.30 -5.10 10.08
N THR A 40 9.90 -6.29 10.10
CA THR A 40 10.83 -6.74 9.04
C THR A 40 10.15 -6.84 7.67
N ALA A 41 8.90 -7.31 7.64
CA ALA A 41 8.09 -7.36 6.42
C ALA A 41 7.77 -5.95 5.92
N ILE A 42 7.36 -5.04 6.82
CA ILE A 42 7.08 -3.64 6.47
C ILE A 42 8.31 -2.98 5.83
N HIS A 43 9.50 -3.12 6.41
CA HIS A 43 10.73 -2.57 5.83
C HIS A 43 11.06 -3.19 4.46
N ARG A 44 10.84 -4.49 4.29
CA ARG A 44 11.04 -5.17 3.00
C ARG A 44 10.11 -4.63 1.92
N LEU A 45 8.82 -4.50 2.22
CA LEU A 45 7.82 -3.95 1.28
C LEU A 45 8.10 -2.48 0.96
N THR A 46 8.51 -1.69 1.97
CA THR A 46 8.89 -0.29 1.79
C THR A 46 10.08 -0.17 0.83
N ARG A 47 11.11 -1.01 0.99
CA ARG A 47 12.28 -1.03 0.09
C ARG A 47 11.91 -1.38 -1.35
N ARG A 48 10.87 -2.22 -1.55
CA ARG A 48 10.35 -2.60 -2.87
C ARG A 48 9.40 -1.57 -3.49
N GLY A 49 9.01 -0.53 -2.74
CA GLY A 49 7.99 0.42 -3.22
C GLY A 49 6.59 -0.20 -3.31
N GLU A 50 6.32 -1.21 -2.48
CA GLU A 50 5.02 -1.89 -2.37
C GLU A 50 4.22 -1.42 -1.15
N PHE A 51 4.82 -0.63 -0.25
CA PHE A 51 4.22 -0.14 0.99
C PHE A 51 4.47 1.37 1.16
N PRO A 52 3.56 2.11 1.81
CA PRO A 52 3.75 3.55 2.08
C PRO A 52 5.06 3.87 2.80
N ARG A 53 5.73 4.93 2.35
CA ARG A 53 7.03 5.33 2.90
C ARG A 53 6.84 6.04 4.23
N GLY A 54 7.63 5.64 5.23
CA GLY A 54 7.66 6.33 6.51
C GLY A 54 8.29 7.72 6.40
N ILE A 55 7.70 8.68 7.08
CA ILE A 55 8.16 10.07 7.16
C ILE A 55 9.01 10.20 8.42
N LYS A 56 10.24 10.69 8.28
CA LYS A 56 11.10 10.99 9.42
C LYS A 56 10.79 12.40 9.92
N ILE A 57 10.15 12.50 11.08
CA ILE A 57 9.94 13.78 11.76
C ILE A 57 11.11 14.00 12.71
N SER A 58 11.88 15.06 12.47
CA SER A 58 12.91 15.54 13.40
C SER A 58 12.26 16.52 14.36
N GLY A 59 12.19 16.18 15.64
CA GLY A 59 11.42 16.95 16.60
C GLY A 59 12.03 16.94 18.00
N THR A 60 13.19 17.57 18.18
CA THR A 60 13.56 18.30 19.41
C THR A 60 14.88 19.03 19.17
N VAL A 61 14.92 20.34 19.43
CA VAL A 61 16.17 21.09 19.57
C VAL A 61 17.02 20.34 20.63
N GLY A 62 18.17 19.81 20.24
CA GLY A 62 19.12 19.17 21.15
C GLY A 62 19.01 17.65 21.37
N LYS A 63 18.10 16.91 20.71
CA LYS A 63 18.11 15.44 20.76
C LYS A 63 18.35 14.81 19.38
N THR A 64 19.44 14.05 19.28
CA THR A 64 19.86 13.28 18.10
C THR A 64 18.96 12.06 17.91
N GLY A 65 17.71 12.25 17.48
CA GLY A 65 16.78 11.13 17.27
C GLY A 65 15.47 11.54 16.61
N GLY A 66 15.40 11.44 15.28
CA GLY A 66 14.13 11.60 14.56
C GLY A 66 13.23 10.36 14.73
N LYS A 67 11.92 10.57 14.88
CA LYS A 67 10.92 9.49 14.87
C LYS A 67 10.46 9.23 13.43
N VAL A 68 10.16 7.98 13.11
CA VAL A 68 9.53 7.61 11.83
C VAL A 68 8.05 7.34 12.05
N VAL A 69 7.21 8.02 11.29
CA VAL A 69 5.75 7.92 11.34
C VAL A 69 5.18 7.66 9.95
N TRP A 70 3.90 7.29 9.88
CA TRP A 70 3.15 7.11 8.63
C TRP A 70 1.86 7.91 8.68
N ILE A 71 1.31 8.25 7.52
CA ILE A 71 -0.03 8.83 7.42
C ILE A 71 -1.06 7.70 7.51
N LYS A 72 -1.97 7.77 8.48
CA LYS A 72 -2.98 6.72 8.73
C LYS A 72 -3.80 6.41 7.49
N GLN A 73 -4.21 7.45 6.77
CA GLN A 73 -5.05 7.32 5.58
C GLN A 73 -4.34 6.55 4.44
N GLU A 74 -3.02 6.75 4.24
CA GLU A 74 -2.23 5.97 3.27
C GLU A 74 -2.21 4.49 3.63
N ILE A 75 -2.05 4.18 4.92
CA ILE A 75 -2.03 2.79 5.40
C ILE A 75 -3.41 2.14 5.22
N GLN A 76 -4.49 2.84 5.54
CA GLN A 76 -5.85 2.33 5.33
C GLN A 76 -6.15 2.10 3.85
N PHE A 77 -5.71 3.01 2.98
CA PHE A 77 -5.83 2.86 1.54
C PHE A 77 -5.08 1.63 1.03
N TRP A 78 -3.83 1.43 1.48
CA TRP A 78 -3.05 0.26 1.14
C TRP A 78 -3.72 -1.05 1.59
N VAL A 79 -4.25 -1.09 2.83
CA VAL A 79 -5.00 -2.26 3.34
C VAL A 79 -6.21 -2.56 2.46
N ARG A 80 -6.95 -1.52 2.07
CA ARG A 80 -8.10 -1.67 1.17
C ARG A 80 -7.70 -2.25 -0.18
N GLN A 81 -6.62 -1.78 -0.79
CA GLN A 81 -6.09 -2.35 -2.03
C GLN A 81 -5.77 -3.83 -1.89
N GLN A 82 -5.08 -4.24 -0.83
CA GLN A 82 -4.77 -5.66 -0.61
C GLN A 82 -6.01 -6.54 -0.47
N ILE A 83 -7.06 -6.02 0.18
CA ILE A 83 -8.35 -6.71 0.32
C ILE A 83 -9.03 -6.84 -1.04
N ASP A 84 -9.09 -5.74 -1.79
CA ASP A 84 -9.76 -5.69 -3.10
C ASP A 84 -9.04 -6.59 -4.12
N ASP A 85 -7.71 -6.58 -4.15
CA ASP A 85 -6.89 -7.47 -4.99
C ASP A 85 -7.19 -8.93 -4.69
N LYS A 86 -7.22 -9.31 -3.40
CA LYS A 86 -7.48 -10.70 -2.98
C LYS A 86 -8.91 -11.14 -3.26
N ARG A 87 -9.89 -10.24 -3.13
CA ARG A 87 -11.29 -10.52 -3.49
C ARG A 87 -11.48 -10.65 -4.99
N SER A 88 -10.80 -9.83 -5.79
CA SER A 88 -10.85 -9.91 -7.25
C SER A 88 -10.23 -11.22 -7.77
N GLU A 89 -9.07 -11.61 -7.22
CA GLU A 89 -8.41 -12.88 -7.53
C GLU A 89 -9.34 -14.09 -7.26
N LEU A 90 -10.04 -14.07 -6.12
CA LEU A 90 -11.01 -15.12 -5.77
C LEU A 90 -12.20 -15.16 -6.74
N GLY A 91 -12.76 -14.01 -7.11
CA GLY A 91 -13.87 -13.94 -8.08
C GLY A 91 -13.47 -14.53 -9.43
N GLN A 92 -12.30 -14.15 -9.95
CA GLN A 92 -11.77 -14.69 -11.20
C GLN A 92 -11.54 -16.20 -11.13
N TYR A 93 -11.05 -16.72 -10.00
CA TYR A 93 -10.90 -18.15 -9.80
C TYR A 93 -12.25 -18.89 -9.85
N ILE A 94 -13.28 -18.37 -9.19
CA ILE A 94 -14.63 -18.96 -9.19
C ILE A 94 -15.23 -18.94 -10.60
N ASP A 95 -15.14 -17.82 -11.31
CA ASP A 95 -15.64 -17.69 -12.69
C ASP A 95 -14.95 -18.67 -13.64
N ASN A 96 -13.63 -18.85 -13.50
CA ASN A 96 -12.87 -19.80 -14.29
C ASN A 96 -13.28 -21.25 -13.99
N MET A 97 -13.53 -21.59 -12.73
CA MET A 97 -13.99 -22.93 -12.34
C MET A 97 -15.41 -23.21 -12.85
N ALA A 98 -16.31 -22.23 -12.83
CA ALA A 98 -17.66 -22.36 -13.37
C ALA A 98 -17.64 -22.65 -14.88
N ARG A 99 -16.81 -21.93 -15.65
CA ARG A 99 -16.66 -22.15 -17.11
C ARG A 99 -16.06 -23.51 -17.46
N LEU A 100 -15.17 -24.04 -16.63
CA LEU A 100 -14.59 -25.37 -16.85
C LEU A 100 -15.58 -26.51 -16.53
N GLY A 101 -16.55 -26.26 -15.65
CA GLY A 101 -17.61 -27.21 -15.30
C GLY A 101 -18.75 -27.32 -16.33
N GLU A 102 -18.93 -26.33 -17.20
CA GLU A 102 -19.96 -26.33 -18.26
C GLU A 102 -19.53 -27.07 -19.54
N HIS A 103 -18.29 -27.53 -19.62
CA HIS A 103 -17.73 -28.26 -20.78
C HIS A 103 -17.57 -29.77 -20.56
N VAL A 104 -18.25 -30.35 -19.55
CA VAL A 104 -18.27 -31.81 -19.29
C VAL A 104 -19.63 -32.39 -19.64
#